data_AF-A0A4V2B8Z3-F1
#
_entry.id   AF-A0A4V2B8Z3-F1
#
_cell.length_a   1.000
_cell.length_b   1.000
_cell.length_c   1.000
_cell.angle_alpha   90.00
_cell.angle_beta   90.00
_cell.angle_gamma   90.00
#
_symmetry.space_group_name_H-M   'P 1'
#
loop_
_entity.id
_entity.type
_entity.pdbx_description
1 polymer ?
#
loop_
_entity_poly.entity_id
_entity_poly.type
_entity_poly.pdbx_seq_one_letter_code
_entity_poly.pdbx_strand_id
1 'polypeptide(L)'
;MEELNAQMSEKLDGFKKEHEGKITKLVAVVEGMKPAAAAEYIENLDAELAVEILARMNTAKASKLLNLVNKKQSARLTELYTGYRDNVKGTSGAPAPASVAPAPAAKAPEQEKEAAKPK
;
A
#
# COMPACT_ATOMS: atom_id res chain seq x y z
N MET A 1 18.68 18.02 -35.40
CA MET A 1 18.50 16.91 -34.43
C MET A 1 17.43 17.24 -33.39
N GLU A 2 17.33 18.48 -32.90
CA GLU A 2 16.35 18.89 -31.88
C GLU A 2 14.89 18.53 -32.20
N GLU A 3 14.41 18.68 -33.44
CA GLU A 3 13.04 18.30 -33.81
C GLU A 3 12.69 16.84 -33.51
N LEU A 4 13.65 15.91 -33.64
CA LEU A 4 13.42 14.51 -33.31
C LEU A 4 13.27 14.32 -31.80
N ASN A 5 14.09 15.01 -31.01
CA ASN A 5 13.99 15.00 -29.54
C ASN A 5 12.69 15.68 -29.07
N ALA A 6 12.26 16.76 -29.72
CA ALA A 6 11.02 17.45 -29.43
C ALA A 6 9.80 16.55 -29.71
N GLN A 7 9.72 15.95 -30.90
CA GLN A 7 8.64 15.00 -31.24
C GLN A 7 8.65 13.74 -30.36
N MET A 8 9.83 13.25 -29.95
CA MET A 8 9.94 12.14 -29.01
C MET A 8 9.39 12.54 -27.64
N SER A 9 9.78 13.72 -27.13
CA SER A 9 9.32 14.26 -25.86
C SER A 9 7.80 14.48 -25.84
N GLU A 10 7.25 15.12 -26.88
CA GLU A 10 5.80 15.38 -26.98
C GLU A 10 4.97 14.09 -26.98
N LYS A 11 5.41 13.06 -27.72
CA LYS A 11 4.76 11.74 -27.73
C LYS A 11 4.85 11.03 -26.38
N LEU A 12 5.99 11.13 -25.70
CA LEU A 12 6.18 10.60 -24.34
C LEU A 12 5.28 11.33 -23.33
N ASP A 13 5.11 12.65 -23.46
CA ASP A 13 4.31 13.47 -22.56
C ASP A 13 2.79 13.25 -22.77
N GLY A 14 2.37 13.09 -24.02
CA GLY A 14 1.01 12.65 -24.37
C GLY A 14 0.69 11.26 -23.83
N PHE A 15 1.61 10.30 -24.00
CA PHE A 15 1.47 8.94 -23.45
C PHE A 15 1.35 8.95 -21.92
N LYS A 16 2.21 9.70 -21.22
CA LYS A 16 2.11 9.88 -19.76
C LYS A 16 0.76 10.43 -19.34
N LYS A 17 0.30 11.53 -19.95
CA LYS A 17 -0.99 12.17 -19.63
C LYS A 17 -2.18 11.23 -19.84
N GLU A 18 -2.15 10.41 -20.89
CA GLU A 18 -3.18 9.39 -21.11
C GLU A 18 -3.11 8.27 -20.06
N HIS A 19 -1.91 7.82 -19.68
CA HIS A 19 -1.70 6.82 -18.63
C HIS A 19 -2.20 7.30 -17.27
N GLU A 20 -1.81 8.51 -16.85
CA GLU A 20 -2.29 9.12 -15.61
C GLU A 20 -3.81 9.36 -15.62
N GLY A 21 -4.37 9.74 -16.76
CA GLY A 21 -5.82 9.84 -16.97
C GLY A 21 -6.56 8.50 -16.86
N LYS A 22 -5.90 7.37 -17.16
CA LYS A 22 -6.43 6.01 -16.93
C LYS A 22 -6.33 5.61 -15.46
N ILE A 23 -5.18 5.81 -14.82
CA ILE A 23 -4.98 5.50 -13.39
C ILE A 23 -5.95 6.31 -12.52
N THR A 24 -6.14 7.60 -12.80
CA THR A 24 -7.06 8.47 -12.03
C THR A 24 -8.51 7.94 -12.07
N LYS A 25 -8.94 7.36 -13.21
CA LYS A 25 -10.26 6.71 -13.33
C LYS A 25 -10.32 5.39 -12.54
N LEU A 26 -9.27 4.58 -12.57
CA LEU A 26 -9.16 3.36 -11.75
C LEU A 26 -9.21 3.69 -10.26
N VAL A 27 -8.45 4.69 -9.81
CA VAL A 27 -8.49 5.22 -8.43
C VAL A 27 -9.90 5.63 -8.04
N ALA A 28 -10.61 6.41 -8.87
CA ALA A 28 -11.98 6.84 -8.58
C ALA A 28 -12.97 5.66 -8.43
N VAL A 29 -12.80 4.59 -9.20
CA VAL A 29 -13.62 3.36 -9.09
C VAL A 29 -13.28 2.58 -7.81
N VAL A 30 -11.99 2.41 -7.50
CA VAL A 30 -11.51 1.77 -6.25
C VAL A 30 -11.92 2.57 -5.00
N GLU A 31 -11.94 3.91 -5.11
CA GLU A 31 -12.38 4.83 -4.05
C GLU A 31 -13.89 4.82 -3.79
N GLY A 32 -14.71 4.41 -4.76
CA GLY A 32 -16.18 4.37 -4.66
C GLY A 32 -16.75 3.02 -4.23
N MET A 33 -15.98 1.93 -4.37
CA MET A 33 -16.40 0.59 -3.97
C MET A 33 -16.18 0.32 -2.47
N LYS A 34 -16.72 -0.79 -1.95
CA LYS A 34 -16.55 -1.17 -0.54
C LYS A 34 -15.10 -1.62 -0.27
N PRO A 35 -14.48 -1.27 0.88
CA PRO A 35 -13.07 -1.58 1.16
C PRO A 35 -12.67 -3.05 1.03
N ALA A 36 -13.58 -4.00 1.34
CA ALA A 36 -13.31 -5.43 1.16
C ALA A 36 -13.23 -5.85 -0.32
N ALA A 37 -14.13 -5.32 -1.17
CA ALA A 37 -14.08 -5.56 -2.62
C ALA A 37 -12.87 -4.84 -3.26
N ALA A 38 -12.50 -3.67 -2.74
CA ALA A 38 -11.29 -2.95 -3.14
C ALA A 38 -10.02 -3.72 -2.81
N ALA A 39 -9.98 -4.38 -1.65
CA ALA A 39 -8.88 -5.27 -1.25
C ALA A 39 -8.78 -6.47 -2.21
N GLU A 40 -9.87 -7.22 -2.41
CA GLU A 40 -9.92 -8.38 -3.32
C GLU A 40 -9.53 -8.00 -4.77
N TYR A 41 -9.99 -6.85 -5.26
CA TYR A 41 -9.61 -6.32 -6.58
C TYR A 41 -8.10 -6.02 -6.68
N ILE A 42 -7.52 -5.40 -5.65
CA ILE A 42 -6.09 -5.07 -5.58
C ILE A 42 -5.22 -6.33 -5.42
N GLU A 43 -5.70 -7.38 -4.75
CA GLU A 43 -4.96 -8.66 -4.62
C GLU A 43 -4.86 -9.44 -5.94
N ASN A 44 -5.83 -9.25 -6.84
CA ASN A 44 -5.85 -9.85 -8.18
C ASN A 44 -5.21 -8.95 -9.26
N LEU A 45 -4.80 -7.73 -8.90
CA LEU A 45 -4.11 -6.80 -9.79
C LEU A 45 -2.60 -7.08 -9.82
N ASP A 46 -1.89 -6.55 -10.83
CA ASP A 46 -0.43 -6.48 -10.71
C ASP A 46 -0.01 -5.50 -9.60
N ALA A 47 1.11 -5.83 -8.93
CA ALA A 47 1.57 -5.09 -7.76
C ALA A 47 2.17 -3.72 -8.08
N GLU A 48 2.70 -3.48 -9.28
CA GLU A 48 3.20 -2.16 -9.68
C GLU A 48 2.01 -1.22 -9.94
N LEU A 49 0.99 -1.68 -10.69
CA LEU A 49 -0.24 -0.93 -10.92
C LEU A 49 -1.04 -0.72 -9.63
N ALA A 50 -1.08 -1.71 -8.73
CA ALA A 50 -1.69 -1.56 -7.41
C ALA A 50 -1.01 -0.47 -6.58
N VAL A 51 0.32 -0.35 -6.65
CA VAL A 51 1.08 0.72 -5.98
C VAL A 51 0.83 2.09 -6.62
N GLU A 52 0.76 2.19 -7.95
CA GLU A 52 0.37 3.44 -8.63
C GLU A 52 -1.04 3.93 -8.24
N ILE A 53 -1.97 3.00 -8.06
CA ILE A 53 -3.33 3.29 -7.58
C ILE A 53 -3.29 3.74 -6.11
N LEU A 54 -2.61 2.98 -5.23
CA LEU A 54 -2.48 3.33 -3.80
C LEU A 54 -1.79 4.69 -3.58
N ALA A 55 -0.83 5.06 -4.42
CA ALA A 55 -0.11 6.34 -4.36
C ALA A 55 -0.92 7.55 -4.86
N ARG A 56 -1.90 7.35 -5.75
CA ARG A 56 -2.81 8.40 -6.22
C ARG A 56 -4.15 8.42 -5.47
N MET A 57 -4.39 7.47 -4.57
CA MET A 57 -5.61 7.35 -3.76
C MET A 57 -5.49 8.08 -2.41
N ASN A 58 -6.61 8.43 -1.78
CA ASN A 58 -6.62 9.02 -0.44
C ASN A 58 -5.97 8.06 0.59
N THR A 59 -4.97 8.56 1.32
CA THR A 59 -4.19 7.79 2.30
C THR A 59 -5.06 7.07 3.35
N ALA A 60 -6.16 7.69 3.79
CA ALA A 60 -7.06 7.08 4.77
C ALA A 60 -7.94 5.95 4.19
N LYS A 61 -8.07 5.86 2.86
CA LYS A 61 -8.62 4.69 2.16
C LYS A 61 -7.53 3.64 1.90
N ALA A 62 -6.34 4.07 1.46
CA ALA A 62 -5.20 3.18 1.23
C ALA A 62 -4.82 2.37 2.48
N SER A 63 -4.71 3.02 3.65
CA SER A 63 -4.45 2.33 4.93
C SER A 63 -5.56 1.33 5.29
N LYS A 64 -6.81 1.55 4.89
CA LYS A 64 -7.91 0.60 5.12
C LYS A 64 -7.81 -0.62 4.19
N LEU A 65 -7.43 -0.43 2.92
CA LEU A 65 -7.14 -1.55 2.01
C LEU A 65 -5.96 -2.39 2.53
N LEU A 66 -4.85 -1.76 2.93
CA LEU A 66 -3.65 -2.46 3.39
C LEU A 66 -3.88 -3.29 4.67
N ASN A 67 -4.90 -2.96 5.48
CA ASN A 67 -5.34 -3.77 6.62
C ASN A 67 -6.32 -4.91 6.25
N LEU A 68 -6.87 -4.91 5.02
CA LEU A 68 -7.84 -5.91 4.55
C LEU A 68 -7.24 -6.93 3.57
N VAL A 69 -6.25 -6.53 2.77
CA VAL A 69 -5.51 -7.47 1.90
C VAL A 69 -4.64 -8.43 2.73
N ASN A 70 -4.34 -9.61 2.19
CA ASN A 70 -3.51 -10.63 2.82
C ASN A 70 -2.13 -10.08 3.22
N LYS A 71 -1.65 -10.45 4.41
CA LYS A 71 -0.35 -10.04 4.97
C LYS A 71 0.81 -10.14 3.97
N LYS A 72 0.83 -11.17 3.10
CA LYS A 72 1.88 -11.35 2.08
C LYS A 72 1.82 -10.29 0.97
N GLN A 73 0.63 -9.95 0.49
CA GLN A 73 0.44 -8.89 -0.50
C GLN A 73 0.64 -7.51 0.15
N SER A 74 0.10 -7.29 1.36
CA SER A 74 0.29 -6.02 2.09
C SER A 74 1.77 -5.68 2.31
N ALA A 75 2.58 -6.68 2.67
CA ALA A 75 4.03 -6.54 2.76
C ALA A 75 4.65 -6.16 1.40
N ARG A 76 4.40 -6.94 0.34
CA ARG A 76 4.93 -6.69 -1.02
C ARG A 76 4.56 -5.29 -1.54
N LEU A 77 3.31 -4.86 -1.36
CA LEU A 77 2.81 -3.55 -1.75
C LEU A 77 3.49 -2.44 -0.95
N THR A 78 3.73 -2.64 0.36
CA THR A 78 4.46 -1.68 1.20
C THR A 78 5.94 -1.57 0.81
N GLU A 79 6.61 -2.69 0.51
CA GLU A 79 7.99 -2.71 0.01
C GLU A 79 8.15 -1.96 -1.32
N LEU A 80 7.20 -2.15 -2.25
CA LEU A 80 7.18 -1.48 -3.56
C LEU A 80 6.84 0.01 -3.41
N TYR A 81 5.81 0.35 -2.64
CA TYR A 81 5.38 1.73 -2.37
C TYR A 81 6.47 2.60 -1.73
N THR A 82 7.35 1.99 -0.93
CA THR A 82 8.50 2.67 -0.30
C THR A 82 9.78 2.60 -1.12
N GLY A 83 9.78 1.97 -2.30
CA GLY A 83 10.97 1.75 -3.12
C GLY A 83 12.04 0.86 -2.46
N TYR A 84 11.66 0.09 -1.43
CA TYR A 84 12.62 -0.66 -0.62
C TYR A 84 13.31 -1.76 -1.43
N ARG A 85 12.61 -2.32 -2.43
CA ARG A 85 13.11 -3.43 -3.27
C ARG A 85 14.24 -3.01 -4.20
N ASP A 86 14.18 -1.79 -4.74
CA ASP A 86 15.22 -1.21 -5.59
C ASP A 86 16.48 -0.88 -4.80
N ASN A 87 16.30 -0.34 -3.59
CA ASN A 87 17.40 0.01 -2.69
C ASN A 87 18.11 -1.25 -2.11
N VAL A 88 17.35 -2.29 -1.75
CA VAL A 88 17.92 -3.54 -1.16
C VAL A 88 18.85 -4.28 -2.13
N LYS A 89 18.75 -4.09 -3.46
CA LYS A 89 19.73 -4.64 -4.41
C LYS A 89 21.14 -4.09 -4.20
N GLY A 90 21.29 -2.93 -3.53
CA GLY A 90 22.57 -2.35 -3.13
C GLY A 90 23.06 -2.75 -1.74
N THR A 91 22.24 -3.35 -0.88
CA THR A 91 22.59 -3.63 0.53
C THR A 91 22.18 -5.02 0.99
N SER A 92 23.18 -5.90 1.15
CA SER A 92 23.05 -7.16 1.88
C SER A 92 22.76 -6.90 3.36
N GLY A 93 21.48 -6.77 3.72
CA GLY A 93 21.06 -6.59 5.11
C GLY A 93 19.56 -6.43 5.24
N ALA A 94 18.89 -7.41 5.83
CA ALA A 94 17.56 -7.18 6.41
C ALA A 94 17.70 -6.26 7.63
N PRO A 95 16.68 -5.43 7.90
CA PRO A 95 15.73 -5.91 8.90
C PRO A 95 14.27 -5.85 8.41
N ALA A 96 13.48 -6.86 8.79
CA ALA A 96 12.03 -6.77 8.66
C ALA A 96 11.48 -5.72 9.64
N PRO A 97 10.43 -4.95 9.28
CA PRO A 97 9.82 -3.93 10.14
C PRO A 97 8.96 -4.55 11.26
N ALA A 98 9.59 -5.32 12.15
CA ALA A 98 8.97 -5.95 13.30
C ALA A 98 8.78 -4.97 14.48
N SER A 99 8.05 -3.86 14.31
CA SER A 99 7.43 -3.09 15.42
C SER A 99 6.49 -1.93 15.00
N VAL A 100 5.53 -2.14 14.08
CA VAL A 100 4.32 -1.26 14.03
C VAL A 100 3.06 -2.11 13.82
N ALA A 101 2.71 -2.92 14.82
CA ALA A 101 1.36 -3.46 14.92
C ALA A 101 0.46 -2.43 15.64
N PRO A 102 -0.63 -1.94 15.02
CA PRO A 102 -1.53 -1.01 15.70
C PRO A 102 -2.33 -1.75 16.77
N ALA A 103 -2.03 -1.49 18.05
CA ALA A 103 -2.82 -2.01 19.15
C ALA A 103 -4.21 -1.31 19.20
N PRO A 104 -5.33 -2.04 19.09
CA PRO A 104 -6.66 -1.44 19.22
C PRO A 104 -6.98 -1.17 20.70
N ALA A 105 -7.49 0.03 21.00
CA ALA A 105 -7.86 0.41 22.35
C ALA A 105 -9.21 -0.20 22.78
N ALA A 106 -9.22 -1.06 23.81
CA ALA A 106 -10.43 -1.40 24.55
C ALA A 106 -10.15 -2.00 25.95
N LYS A 107 -10.84 -1.43 26.96
CA LYS A 107 -11.28 -2.06 28.23
C LYS A 107 -10.24 -2.62 29.22
N ALA A 108 -10.11 -1.91 30.35
CA ALA A 108 -10.17 -2.51 31.69
C ALA A 108 -11.60 -3.08 31.94
N PRO A 109 -11.86 -4.03 32.88
CA PRO A 109 -11.41 -3.97 34.28
C PRO A 109 -10.72 -5.24 34.84
N GLU A 110 -10.19 -5.13 36.05
CA GLU A 110 -9.63 -6.21 36.86
C GLU A 110 -10.69 -7.00 37.68
N GLN A 111 -10.54 -8.33 37.67
CA GLN A 111 -11.10 -9.38 38.56
C GLN A 111 -10.68 -10.75 37.94
N GLU A 112 -10.43 -11.88 38.60
CA GLU A 112 -10.46 -12.39 40.00
C GLU A 112 -9.52 -13.65 40.00
N LYS A 113 -8.92 -14.28 41.04
CA LYS A 113 -9.06 -14.48 42.52
C LYS A 113 -7.62 -14.53 43.15
N GLU A 114 -7.38 -14.37 44.47
CA GLU A 114 -7.28 -15.41 45.54
C GLU A 114 -6.23 -16.53 45.25
N ALA A 115 -5.39 -17.02 46.18
CA ALA A 115 -5.50 -17.09 47.65
C ALA A 115 -4.16 -17.08 48.43
N ALA A 116 -4.27 -17.00 49.76
CA ALA A 116 -3.39 -17.62 50.78
C ALA A 116 -1.89 -17.22 50.94
N LYS A 117 -1.66 -16.28 51.86
CA LYS A 117 -0.59 -16.30 52.89
C LYS A 117 -0.74 -17.56 53.81
N PRO A 118 0.13 -17.82 54.82
CA PRO A 118 1.51 -17.37 55.09
C PRO A 118 2.49 -18.50 55.52
N LYS A 119 3.80 -18.21 55.63
CA LYS A 119 4.49 -18.19 56.93
C LYS A 119 5.78 -17.38 56.88
#